data_AF-A0A1V6F165-F1
#
_entry.id   AF-A0A1V6F165-F1
#
_cell.length_a   1.000
_cell.length_b   1.000
_cell.length_c   1.000
_cell.angle_alpha   90.00
_cell.angle_beta   90.00
_cell.angle_gamma   90.00
#
_symmetry.space_group_name_H-M   'P 1'
#
loop_
_entity.id
_entity.type
_entity.pdbx_description
1 polymer ?
#
loop_
_entity_poly.entity_id
_entity_poly.type
_entity_poly.pdbx_seq_one_letter_code
_entity_poly.pdbx_strand_id
1 'polypeptide(L)' 'MVDTFGSGKESDAEIERIIARNFDLTVGGIINYLDLCKPIYFPTASYGHFGRDGFSWERVKHISR' A
#
# COMPACT_ATOMS: atom_id res chain seq x y z
N MET A 1 3.84 -1.05 12.72
CA MET A 1 2.77 -1.57 13.58
C MET A 1 1.59 -1.96 12.70
N VAL A 2 1.14 -3.19 12.81
CA VAL A 2 -0.08 -3.72 12.20
C VAL A 2 -1.07 -4.00 13.32
N ASP A 3 -2.36 -3.79 13.08
CA ASP A 3 -3.45 -4.18 13.98
C ASP A 3 -4.53 -4.89 13.16
N THR A 4 -4.79 -6.15 13.47
CA THR A 4 -5.83 -6.93 12.78
C THR A 4 -7.15 -6.95 13.53
N PHE A 5 -7.26 -6.29 14.70
CA PHE A 5 -8.44 -6.29 15.57
C PHE A 5 -8.93 -7.72 15.88
N GLY A 6 -8.01 -8.69 15.97
CA GLY A 6 -8.31 -10.10 16.24
C GLY A 6 -8.83 -10.91 15.05
N SER A 7 -8.87 -10.33 13.85
CA SER A 7 -9.31 -11.02 12.62
C SER A 7 -8.19 -11.73 11.85
N GLY A 8 -6.92 -11.51 12.24
CA GLY A 8 -5.76 -12.08 11.58
C GLY A 8 -5.66 -13.60 11.69
N LYS A 9 -5.26 -14.27 10.60
CA LYS A 9 -4.88 -15.70 10.61
C LYS A 9 -3.47 -15.94 11.18
N GLU A 10 -2.65 -14.90 11.16
CA GLU A 10 -1.28 -14.85 11.65
C GLU A 10 -1.18 -13.69 12.65
N SER A 11 -0.19 -13.72 13.54
CA SER A 11 0.00 -12.63 14.50
C SER A 11 0.34 -11.31 13.79
N ASP A 12 -0.07 -10.18 14.35
CA ASP A 12 0.23 -8.85 13.80
C ASP A 12 1.73 -8.62 13.58
N ALA A 13 2.57 -9.14 14.49
CA ALA A 13 4.03 -9.08 14.36
C ALA A 13 4.56 -9.88 13.16
N GLU A 14 3.93 -11.01 12.82
CA GLU A 14 4.31 -11.79 11.64
C GLU A 14 3.87 -11.09 10.34
N ILE A 15 2.65 -10.54 10.32
CA ILE A 15 2.18 -9.74 9.20
C ILE A 15 3.10 -8.53 8.97
N GLU A 16 3.53 -7.86 10.04
CA GLU A 16 4.50 -6.76 9.96
C GLU A 16 5.84 -7.21 9.34
N ARG A 17 6.36 -8.38 9.71
CA ARG A 17 7.58 -8.93 9.08
C ARG A 17 7.39 -9.26 7.61
N ILE A 18 6.23 -9.81 7.23
CA ILE A 18 5.90 -10.10 5.83
C ILE A 18 5.85 -8.80 5.04
N ILE A 19 5.21 -7.75 5.57
CA ILE A 19 5.17 -6.42 4.93
C ILE A 19 6.58 -5.87 4.72
N ALA A 20 7.41 -5.87 5.77
CA ALA A 20 8.77 -5.34 5.70
C ALA A 20 9.67 -6.05 4.67
N ARG A 21 9.45 -7.35 4.43
CA ARG A 21 10.17 -8.10 3.38
C ARG A 21 9.70 -7.79 1.96
N ASN A 22 8.46 -7.35 1.80
CA ASN A 22 7.81 -7.21 0.49
C ASN A 22 7.70 -5.76 0.01
N PHE A 23 7.82 -4.78 0.89
CA PHE A 23 7.65 -3.37 0.55
C PHE A 23 8.84 -2.55 1.02
N ASP A 24 9.46 -1.83 0.08
CA ASP A 24 10.36 -0.73 0.42
C ASP A 24 9.51 0.49 0.79
N LEU A 25 9.37 0.72 2.10
CA LEU A 25 8.57 1.80 2.67
C LEU A 25 9.37 3.10 2.86
N THR A 26 10.57 3.21 2.29
CA THR A 26 11.28 4.49 2.23
C THR A 26 10.54 5.45 1.28
N VAL A 27 10.78 6.77 1.42
CA VAL A 27 10.16 7.79 0.55
C VAL A 27 10.45 7.49 -0.93
N GLY A 28 11.70 7.15 -1.26
CA GLY A 28 12.09 6.79 -2.63
C GLY A 28 11.42 5.50 -3.09
N GLY A 29 11.37 4.47 -2.24
CA GLY A 29 10.69 3.21 -2.53
C GLY A 29 9.21 3.41 -2.86
N ILE A 30 8.49 4.21 -2.07
CA ILE A 30 7.08 4.53 -2.28
C ILE A 30 6.88 5.29 -3.60
N ILE A 31 7.66 6.36 -3.85
CA ILE A 31 7.58 7.15 -5.08
C ILE A 31 7.81 6.28 -6.31
N ASN A 32 8.83 5.41 -6.27
CA ASN A 32 9.19 4.55 -7.39
C ASN A 32 8.16 3.43 -7.62
N TYR A 33 7.70 2.77 -6.56
CA TYR A 33 6.72 1.68 -6.65
C TYR A 33 5.35 2.17 -7.14
N LEU A 34 4.89 3.30 -6.61
CA LEU A 34 3.59 3.89 -6.98
C LEU A 34 3.68 4.83 -8.19
N ASP A 35 4.87 5.09 -8.72
CA ASP A 35 5.10 5.91 -9.91
C ASP A 35 4.45 7.31 -9.80
N LEU A 36 4.76 7.99 -8.68
CA LEU A 36 4.05 9.18 -8.21
C LEU A 36 4.48 10.49 -8.89
N CYS A 37 5.60 10.50 -9.61
CA CYS A 37 6.12 11.71 -10.27
C CYS A 37 5.39 12.01 -11.60
N LYS A 38 4.06 12.06 -11.55
CA LYS A 38 3.16 12.22 -12.70
C LYS A 38 1.97 13.13 -12.36
N PRO A 39 1.33 13.78 -13.34
CA PRO A 39 0.16 14.62 -13.12
C PRO A 39 -1.13 13.77 -12.90
N ILE A 40 -1.15 12.97 -11.82
CA ILE A 40 -2.24 12.02 -11.50
C ILE A 40 -3.19 12.51 -10.38
N TYR A 41 -2.92 13.68 -9.80
CA TYR A 41 -3.57 14.13 -8.56
C TYR A 41 -4.89 14.88 -8.77
N PHE A 42 -5.16 15.45 -9.96
CA PHE A 42 -6.39 16.20 -10.18
C PHE A 42 -7.66 15.35 -9.92
N PRO A 43 -7.77 14.10 -10.40
CA PRO A 43 -8.93 13.25 -10.12
C PRO A 43 -9.11 12.86 -8.65
N THR A 44 -8.09 13.03 -7.79
CA THR A 44 -8.19 12.72 -6.35
C THR A 44 -8.82 13.86 -5.54
N ALA A 45 -8.96 15.07 -6.11
CA ALA A 45 -9.46 16.26 -5.40
C ALA A 45 -10.95 16.19 -5.02
N SER A 46 -11.67 15.19 -5.50
CA SER A 46 -13.08 14.96 -5.19
C SER A 46 -13.37 13.46 -5.11
N TYR A 47 -14.45 13.10 -4.41
CA TYR A 47 -14.93 11.72 -4.26
C TYR A 47 -13.94 10.75 -3.60
N GLY A 48 -12.98 11.27 -2.82
CA GLY A 48 -12.01 10.48 -2.07
C GLY A 48 -10.83 9.97 -2.91
N HIS A 49 -9.75 9.64 -2.20
CA HIS A 49 -8.49 9.16 -2.79
C HIS A 49 -8.44 7.63 -2.96
N PHE A 50 -9.29 6.90 -2.23
CA PHE A 50 -9.25 5.44 -2.14
C PHE A 50 -10.54 4.79 -2.63
N GLY A 51 -10.47 3.49 -2.99
CA GLY A 51 -11.61 2.69 -3.42
C GLY A 51 -12.09 3.00 -4.83
N ARG A 52 -11.18 3.47 -5.69
CA ARG A 52 -11.47 3.93 -7.06
C ARG A 52 -10.43 3.38 -8.02
N ASP A 53 -10.87 2.84 -9.15
CA ASP A 53 -9.94 2.36 -10.16
C ASP A 53 -9.08 3.50 -10.76
N GLY A 54 -7.91 3.12 -11.30
CA GLY A 54 -7.03 4.02 -12.03
C GLY A 54 -5.89 4.64 -11.21
N PHE A 55 -5.83 4.38 -9.90
CA PHE A 55 -4.71 4.81 -9.06
C PHE A 55 -3.73 3.67 -8.78
N SER A 56 -2.43 3.98 -8.71
CA SER A 56 -1.39 2.97 -8.50
C SER A 56 -1.47 2.29 -7.13
N TRP A 57 -1.91 3.02 -6.10
CA TRP A 57 -2.07 2.50 -4.74
C TRP A 57 -3.28 1.57 -4.57
N GLU A 58 -4.19 1.54 -5.54
CA GLU A 58 -5.36 0.65 -5.53
C GLU A 58 -5.05 -0.73 -6.14
N ARG A 59 -3.87 -0.89 -6.75
CA ARG A 59 -3.47 -2.18 -7.34
C ARG A 59 -2.92 -3.12 -6.28
N VAL A 60 -3.56 -4.28 -6.15
CA VAL A 60 -3.11 -5.35 -5.25
C VAL A 60 -1.80 -5.95 -5.74
N LYS A 61 -0.79 -5.97 -4.86
CA LYS A 61 0.50 -6.60 -5.09
C LYS A 61 0.48 -8.05 -4.63
N HIS A 62 0.99 -8.97 -5.46
CA HIS A 62 1.34 -10.30 -4.99
C HIS A 62 2.60 -10.24 -4.14
N ILE A 63 2.56 -10.84 -2.96
CA ILE A 63 3.66 -10.85 -1.98
C ILE A 63 4.19 -12.27 -1.78
N SER A 64 5.47 -12.37 -1.43
CA SER A 64 6.10 -13.60 -0.99
C SER A 64 5.91 -13.77 0.52
N ARG A 65 5.63 -15.00 0.94
CA ARG A 65 5.55 -15.37 2.36
C ARG A 65 6.93 -15.62 2.94
#